data_AF-A0A2G1YVL2-F1
#
_entry.id   AF-A0A2G1YVL2-F1
#
_cell.length_a   1.000
_cell.length_b   1.000
_cell.length_c   1.000
_cell.angle_alpha   90.00
_cell.angle_beta   90.00
_cell.angle_gamma   90.00
#
_symmetry.space_group_name_H-M   'P 1'
#
loop_
_entity.id
_entity.type
_entity.pdbx_description
1 polymer ?
#
loop_
_entity_poly.entity_id
_entity_poly.type
_entity_poly.pdbx_seq_one_letter_code
_entity_poly.pdbx_strand_id
1 'polypeptide(L)'
;MIFKSIKYGLRRAVFLCALTCLFIPSKGYAQEGISKQEGVSKQDAFIETAFANDIPATKTLWLDKHQKKSAKKILGHAYNALRVRYWQEGGKTVWVLNEVGKYKPITVGLVVNEGKIEKLSVLTYRESRGWEVKHDFFTKQFIGAHLSKKNKLAENIDGISGATLSVRALKKLARLSLYFDEQVQNP
;
A
#
# COMPACT_ATOMS: atom_id res chain seq x y z
N MET A 1 -26.68 -73.17 -15.72
CA MET A 1 -26.44 -74.56 -15.28
C MET A 1 -25.06 -74.97 -15.78
N ILE A 2 -24.13 -75.21 -14.84
CA ILE A 2 -22.89 -76.02 -14.94
C ILE A 2 -21.77 -75.48 -15.85
N PHE A 3 -20.46 -75.60 -15.61
CA PHE A 3 -19.51 -75.69 -14.48
C PHE A 3 -18.12 -75.98 -15.15
N LYS A 4 -17.02 -75.83 -14.39
CA LYS A 4 -15.60 -76.18 -14.66
C LYS A 4 -14.76 -75.06 -15.31
N SER A 5 -13.79 -74.40 -14.66
CA SER A 5 -12.72 -74.77 -13.70
C SER A 5 -11.65 -75.71 -14.26
N ILE A 6 -10.38 -75.46 -13.84
CA ILE A 6 -9.15 -76.31 -13.84
C ILE A 6 -8.14 -75.93 -14.95
N LYS A 7 -6.81 -75.74 -14.76
CA LYS A 7 -5.84 -75.78 -13.62
C LYS A 7 -4.48 -75.16 -14.07
N TYR A 8 -3.73 -74.71 -13.05
CA TYR A 8 -2.28 -74.57 -12.81
C TYR A 8 -1.19 -74.92 -13.87
N GLY A 9 -0.07 -74.18 -13.77
CA GLY A 9 1.30 -74.64 -14.09
C GLY A 9 2.22 -73.49 -14.54
N LEU A 10 2.91 -72.79 -13.65
CA LEU A 10 4.27 -73.08 -13.15
C LEU A 10 5.32 -73.30 -14.26
N ARG A 11 6.23 -72.32 -14.45
CA ARG A 11 7.71 -72.43 -14.43
C ARG A 11 8.44 -71.56 -15.46
N ARG A 12 9.41 -70.81 -14.91
CA ARG A 12 10.79 -70.57 -15.41
C ARG A 12 10.99 -69.51 -16.50
N ALA A 13 11.41 -68.35 -16.01
CA ALA A 13 12.58 -67.57 -16.43
C ALA A 13 13.28 -67.99 -17.73
N VAL A 14 13.30 -67.06 -18.68
CA VAL A 14 14.41 -66.87 -19.62
C VAL A 14 14.77 -65.40 -19.57
N PHE A 15 15.91 -65.11 -18.94
CA PHE A 15 16.64 -63.86 -19.13
C PHE A 15 17.46 -64.05 -20.41
N LEU A 16 17.17 -63.29 -21.46
CA LEU A 16 18.15 -63.09 -22.52
C LEU A 16 18.13 -61.65 -22.99
N CYS A 17 19.35 -61.15 -23.06
CA CYS A 17 19.78 -59.79 -23.14
C CYS A 17 19.69 -59.25 -24.58
N ALA A 18 19.62 -57.92 -24.65
CA ALA A 18 20.19 -57.06 -25.69
C ALA A 18 19.26 -56.51 -26.79
N LEU A 19 19.42 -55.20 -26.96
CA LEU A 19 18.97 -54.31 -28.03
C LEU A 19 17.49 -53.92 -28.07
N THR A 20 17.15 -52.92 -27.26
CA THR A 20 16.22 -51.88 -27.70
C THR A 20 16.82 -50.50 -27.39
N CYS A 21 17.03 -49.70 -28.44
CA CYS A 21 17.26 -48.27 -28.33
C CYS A 21 16.03 -47.66 -27.65
N LEU A 22 16.11 -47.38 -26.36
CA LEU A 22 15.13 -46.54 -25.67
C LEU A 22 15.30 -45.12 -26.21
N PHE A 23 14.42 -44.77 -27.14
CA PHE A 23 14.02 -43.41 -27.44
C PHE A 23 13.47 -42.82 -26.12
N ILE A 24 14.33 -42.18 -25.33
CA ILE A 24 13.90 -41.44 -24.15
C ILE A 24 13.33 -40.13 -24.70
N PRO A 25 12.01 -39.86 -24.59
CA PRO A 25 11.52 -38.53 -24.84
C PRO A 25 12.19 -37.61 -23.83
N SER A 26 13.07 -36.73 -24.31
CA SER A 26 13.62 -35.64 -23.53
C SER A 26 12.44 -34.86 -22.97
N LYS A 27 12.14 -35.04 -21.68
CA LYS A 27 11.24 -34.17 -20.93
C LYS A 27 11.83 -32.79 -21.10
N GLY A 28 11.18 -31.97 -21.92
CA GLY A 28 11.50 -30.56 -22.03
C GLY A 28 11.46 -30.00 -20.62
N TYR A 29 12.62 -29.59 -20.12
CA TYR A 29 12.70 -28.74 -18.95
C TYR A 29 12.03 -27.43 -19.35
N ALA A 30 10.72 -27.35 -19.12
CA ALA A 30 10.02 -26.09 -19.11
C ALA A 30 10.77 -25.22 -18.11
N GLN A 31 11.35 -24.12 -18.60
CA GLN A 31 11.94 -23.10 -17.76
C GLN A 31 10.88 -22.71 -16.74
N GLU A 32 11.17 -23.01 -15.48
CA GLU A 32 10.44 -22.50 -14.34
C GLU A 32 10.45 -20.98 -14.52
N GLY A 33 9.28 -20.45 -14.88
CA GLY A 33 9.10 -19.02 -15.11
C GLY A 33 9.64 -18.29 -13.89
N ILE A 34 10.53 -17.33 -14.14
CA ILE A 34 11.07 -16.43 -13.13
C ILE A 34 9.89 -15.89 -12.33
N SER A 35 9.71 -16.42 -11.12
CA SER A 35 8.78 -15.84 -10.17
C SER A 35 9.35 -14.46 -9.84
N LYS A 36 8.71 -13.40 -10.36
CA LYS A 36 8.85 -12.10 -9.74
C LYS A 36 8.52 -12.32 -8.27
N GLN A 37 9.50 -12.17 -7.39
CA GLN A 37 9.21 -11.90 -6.00
C GLN A 37 8.47 -10.56 -6.00
N GLU A 38 7.14 -10.60 -6.06
CA GLU A 38 6.29 -9.45 -5.80
C GLU A 38 6.43 -9.14 -4.30
N GLY A 39 7.51 -8.45 -3.95
CA GLY A 39 7.63 -7.86 -2.62
C GLY A 39 6.48 -6.88 -2.44
N VAL A 40 5.67 -7.10 -1.40
CA VAL A 40 4.55 -6.22 -1.03
C VAL A 40 5.05 -4.78 -0.98
N SER A 41 4.39 -3.88 -1.71
CA SER A 41 4.82 -2.49 -1.73
C SER A 41 4.63 -1.86 -0.35
N LYS A 42 5.43 -0.86 0.02
CA LYS A 42 5.27 -0.15 1.31
C LYS A 42 3.89 0.48 1.46
N GLN A 43 3.23 0.80 0.35
CA GLN A 43 1.87 1.31 0.33
C GLN A 43 0.87 0.22 0.67
N ASP A 44 0.97 -0.94 0.04
CA ASP A 44 0.04 -2.05 0.27
C ASP A 44 0.16 -2.55 1.71
N ALA A 45 1.39 -2.73 2.20
CA ALA A 45 1.66 -3.10 3.59
C ALA A 45 1.09 -2.07 4.60
N PHE A 46 1.12 -0.78 4.26
CA PHE A 46 0.54 0.27 5.12
C PHE A 46 -0.98 0.18 5.17
N ILE A 47 -1.63 -0.06 4.03
CA ILE A 47 -3.09 -0.20 3.92
C ILE A 47 -3.55 -1.48 4.65
N GLU A 48 -2.88 -2.60 4.41
CA GLU A 48 -3.10 -3.89 5.11
C GLU A 48 -3.04 -3.70 6.62
N THR A 49 -1.97 -3.06 7.12
CA THR A 49 -1.80 -2.79 8.55
C THR A 49 -2.90 -1.89 9.10
N ALA A 50 -3.38 -0.90 8.33
CA ALA A 50 -4.39 0.06 8.79
C ALA A 50 -5.78 -0.57 9.00
N PHE A 51 -6.08 -1.66 8.29
CA PHE A 51 -7.35 -2.38 8.35
C PHE A 51 -7.21 -3.82 8.89
N ALA A 52 -6.10 -4.16 9.56
CA ALA A 52 -5.85 -5.50 10.08
C ALA A 52 -6.07 -6.63 9.06
N ASN A 53 -5.70 -6.39 7.80
CA ASN A 53 -5.88 -7.24 6.62
C ASN A 53 -7.30 -7.37 6.05
N ASP A 54 -8.33 -6.78 6.68
CA ASP A 54 -9.68 -6.69 6.09
C ASP A 54 -9.81 -5.41 5.26
N ILE A 55 -9.12 -5.37 4.11
CA ILE A 55 -9.01 -4.15 3.30
C ILE A 55 -10.35 -3.89 2.58
N PRO A 56 -11.01 -2.74 2.83
CA PRO A 56 -12.24 -2.41 2.12
C PRO A 56 -11.97 -2.12 0.63
N ALA A 57 -13.01 -2.21 -0.20
CA ALA A 57 -12.88 -1.84 -1.61
C ALA A 57 -12.40 -0.39 -1.77
N THR A 58 -11.47 -0.16 -2.71
CA THR A 58 -10.96 1.21 -2.93
C THR A 58 -12.06 2.13 -3.45
N LYS A 59 -12.19 3.30 -2.82
CA LYS A 59 -13.08 4.38 -3.24
C LYS A 59 -12.29 5.50 -3.92
N THR A 60 -13.02 6.42 -4.57
CA THR A 60 -12.44 7.54 -5.32
C THR A 60 -13.18 8.83 -5.00
N LEU A 61 -12.44 9.83 -4.50
CA LEU A 61 -12.91 11.21 -4.36
C LEU A 61 -12.59 11.97 -5.65
N TRP A 62 -13.61 12.37 -6.40
CA TRP A 62 -13.47 13.26 -7.55
C TRP A 62 -13.46 14.71 -7.09
N LEU A 63 -12.42 15.46 -7.48
CA LEU A 63 -12.20 16.80 -6.96
C LEU A 63 -12.89 17.86 -7.82
N ASP A 64 -13.91 18.51 -7.25
CA ASP A 64 -14.58 19.65 -7.86
C ASP A 64 -13.74 20.95 -7.78
N LYS A 65 -14.30 22.05 -8.27
CA LYS A 65 -13.64 23.37 -8.28
C LYS A 65 -13.44 23.93 -6.85
N HIS A 66 -14.38 23.70 -5.94
CA HIS A 66 -14.30 24.15 -4.56
C HIS A 66 -13.23 23.37 -3.78
N GLN A 67 -13.23 22.05 -3.89
CA GLN A 67 -12.27 21.16 -3.27
C GLN A 67 -10.85 21.42 -3.77
N LYS A 68 -10.66 21.63 -5.08
CA LYS A 68 -9.35 22.05 -5.63
C LYS A 68 -8.91 23.41 -5.08
N LYS A 69 -9.82 24.36 -4.88
CA LYS A 69 -9.51 25.67 -4.29
C LYS A 69 -9.07 25.53 -2.83
N SER A 70 -9.75 24.69 -2.06
CA SER A 70 -9.39 24.40 -0.66
C SER A 70 -8.06 23.65 -0.55
N ALA A 71 -7.85 22.62 -1.36
CA ALA A 71 -6.57 21.91 -1.46
C ALA A 71 -5.42 22.89 -1.82
N LYS A 72 -5.64 23.80 -2.77
CA LYS A 72 -4.66 24.84 -3.12
C LYS A 72 -4.31 25.76 -1.95
N LYS A 73 -5.29 26.14 -1.12
CA LYS A 73 -5.03 26.94 0.09
C LYS A 73 -4.21 26.18 1.14
N ILE A 74 -4.44 24.87 1.26
CA ILE A 74 -3.69 24.01 2.20
C ILE A 74 -2.24 23.82 1.73
N LEU A 75 -2.07 23.49 0.45
CA LEU A 75 -0.77 23.15 -0.13
C LEU A 75 0.07 24.38 -0.51
N GLY A 76 -0.57 25.50 -0.84
CA GLY A 76 0.11 26.69 -1.38
C GLY A 76 0.44 26.58 -2.88
N HIS A 77 0.06 25.48 -3.55
CA HIS A 77 0.12 25.30 -5.00
C HIS A 77 -1.10 24.49 -5.46
N ALA A 78 -1.34 24.41 -6.76
CA ALA A 78 -2.45 23.61 -7.29
C ALA A 78 -2.27 22.12 -6.99
N TYR A 79 -3.35 21.44 -6.61
CA TYR A 79 -3.39 19.99 -6.55
C TYR A 79 -3.72 19.45 -7.95
N ASN A 80 -2.75 18.80 -8.59
CA ASN A 80 -2.81 18.52 -10.03
C ASN A 80 -3.67 17.30 -10.39
N ALA A 81 -4.00 16.42 -9.42
CA ALA A 81 -4.83 15.27 -9.70
C ALA A 81 -6.32 15.64 -9.81
N LEU A 82 -7.04 14.96 -10.70
CA LEU A 82 -8.50 15.11 -10.85
C LEU A 82 -9.27 14.36 -9.76
N ARG A 83 -8.66 13.32 -9.19
CA ARG A 83 -9.27 12.43 -8.21
C ARG A 83 -8.23 11.87 -7.26
N VAL A 84 -8.68 11.42 -6.11
CA VAL A 84 -7.84 10.80 -5.07
C VAL A 84 -8.45 9.46 -4.69
N ARG A 85 -7.65 8.40 -4.71
CA ARG A 85 -8.07 7.08 -4.21
C ARG A 85 -7.92 7.04 -2.70
N TYR A 86 -8.86 6.37 -2.04
CA TYR A 86 -8.86 6.18 -0.60
C TYR A 86 -9.55 4.87 -0.23
N TRP A 87 -9.33 4.43 1.00
CA TRP A 87 -9.99 3.29 1.59
C TRP A 87 -10.78 3.78 2.79
N GLN A 88 -11.94 3.19 3.05
CA GLN A 88 -12.82 3.64 4.13
C GLN A 88 -13.61 2.48 4.71
N GLU A 89 -13.66 2.45 6.03
CA GLU A 89 -14.51 1.58 6.83
C GLU A 89 -15.08 2.39 8.00
N GLY A 90 -16.40 2.55 8.06
CA GLY A 90 -17.05 3.45 9.03
C GLY A 90 -16.45 4.87 9.00
N GLY A 91 -16.10 5.39 10.18
CA GLY A 91 -15.46 6.70 10.36
C GLY A 91 -13.95 6.73 10.07
N LYS A 92 -13.34 5.61 9.67
CA LYS A 92 -11.91 5.49 9.36
C LYS A 92 -11.66 5.61 7.86
N THR A 93 -10.74 6.49 7.46
CA THR A 93 -10.24 6.63 6.09
C THR A 93 -8.72 6.49 6.02
N VAL A 94 -8.23 5.91 4.92
CA VAL A 94 -6.80 5.76 4.63
C VAL A 94 -6.45 6.43 3.32
N TRP A 95 -5.41 7.26 3.37
CA TRP A 95 -4.94 8.09 2.27
C TRP A 95 -3.46 7.84 2.00
N VAL A 96 -3.08 7.86 0.73
CA VAL A 96 -1.68 7.86 0.30
C VAL A 96 -1.46 9.09 -0.57
N LEU A 97 -0.76 10.08 -0.02
CA LEU A 97 -0.62 11.40 -0.61
C LEU A 97 0.85 11.73 -0.87
N ASN A 98 1.08 12.63 -1.82
CA ASN A 98 2.41 13.10 -2.19
C ASN A 98 2.52 14.61 -2.07
N GLU A 99 3.64 15.08 -1.55
CA GLU A 99 4.01 16.49 -1.53
C GLU A 99 5.52 16.62 -1.74
N VAL A 100 5.94 17.66 -2.46
CA VAL A 100 7.36 17.95 -2.69
C VAL A 100 7.99 18.45 -1.39
N GLY A 101 9.10 17.84 -1.01
CA GLY A 101 9.95 18.32 0.08
C GLY A 101 10.75 19.54 -0.36
N LYS A 102 12.04 19.32 -0.64
CA LYS A 102 12.90 20.38 -1.19
C LYS A 102 12.93 20.32 -2.72
N TYR A 103 13.08 19.12 -3.27
CA TYR A 103 13.25 18.86 -4.70
C TYR A 103 12.49 17.62 -5.19
N LYS A 104 12.17 16.66 -4.31
CA LYS A 104 11.58 15.36 -4.65
C LYS A 104 10.28 15.12 -3.85
N PRO A 105 9.33 14.35 -4.41
CA PRO A 105 8.10 14.03 -3.71
C PRO A 105 8.35 13.06 -2.55
N ILE A 106 7.72 13.36 -1.41
CA ILE A 106 7.60 12.50 -0.24
C ILE A 106 6.22 11.85 -0.30
N THR A 107 6.19 10.52 -0.23
CA THR A 107 4.95 9.73 -0.21
C THR A 107 4.60 9.40 1.23
N VAL A 108 3.41 9.79 1.67
CA VAL A 108 2.95 9.64 3.06
C VAL A 108 1.62 8.91 3.10
N GLY A 109 1.55 7.89 3.95
CA GLY A 109 0.32 7.21 4.33
C GLY A 109 -0.28 7.87 5.56
N LEU A 110 -1.58 8.15 5.53
CA LEU A 110 -2.33 8.75 6.62
C LEU A 110 -3.59 7.93 6.91
N VAL A 111 -3.79 7.60 8.17
CA VAL A 111 -5.04 7.03 8.70
C VAL A 111 -5.74 8.15 9.47
N VAL A 112 -6.95 8.49 9.05
CA VAL A 112 -7.83 9.42 9.75
C VAL A 112 -8.99 8.60 10.29
N ASN A 113 -9.38 8.85 11.53
CA ASN A 113 -10.49 8.18 12.18
C ASN A 113 -11.27 9.21 12.99
N GLU A 114 -12.57 9.33 12.72
CA GLU A 114 -13.46 10.30 13.36
C GLU A 114 -12.91 11.74 13.31
N GLY A 115 -12.39 12.14 12.14
CA GLY A 115 -11.83 13.48 11.92
C GLY A 115 -10.50 13.77 12.64
N LYS A 116 -9.83 12.75 13.17
CA LYS A 116 -8.51 12.85 13.82
C LYS A 116 -7.50 11.94 13.15
N ILE A 117 -6.24 12.35 13.08
CA ILE A 117 -5.17 11.47 12.58
C ILE A 117 -4.91 10.36 13.60
N GLU A 118 -5.15 9.11 13.21
CA GLU A 118 -4.80 7.92 13.98
C GLU A 118 -3.33 7.54 13.74
N LYS A 119 -2.85 7.68 12.49
CA LYS A 119 -1.47 7.33 12.12
C LYS A 119 -1.00 8.15 10.91
N LEU A 120 0.27 8.55 10.95
CA LEU A 120 0.99 9.12 9.81
C LEU A 120 2.29 8.35 9.61
N SER A 121 2.61 7.94 8.39
CA SER A 121 3.88 7.24 8.09
C SER A 121 4.45 7.66 6.75
N VAL A 122 5.76 7.92 6.71
CA VAL A 122 6.46 8.23 5.46
C VAL A 122 6.78 6.92 4.74
N LEU A 123 6.09 6.66 3.64
CA LEU A 123 6.21 5.43 2.86
C LEU A 123 7.39 5.47 1.90
N THR A 124 7.65 6.63 1.30
CA THR A 124 8.81 6.80 0.42
C THR A 124 9.40 8.19 0.57
N TYR A 125 10.71 8.22 0.81
CA TYR A 125 11.51 9.42 0.97
C TYR A 125 12.67 9.39 -0.03
N ARG A 126 12.84 10.48 -0.79
CA ARG A 126 13.71 10.52 -1.97
C ARG A 126 14.72 11.67 -1.94
N GLU A 127 14.88 12.32 -0.79
CA GLU A 127 15.78 13.46 -0.60
C GLU A 127 17.05 13.05 0.14
N SER A 128 18.12 13.82 -0.03
CA SER A 128 19.42 13.54 0.62
C SER A 128 19.44 13.85 2.13
N ARG A 129 18.58 14.77 2.59
CA ARG A 129 18.56 15.32 3.96
C ARG A 129 17.13 15.53 4.41
N GLY A 130 16.89 15.47 5.72
CA GLY A 130 15.56 15.62 6.28
C GLY A 130 14.78 14.31 6.39
N TRP A 131 15.46 13.16 6.29
CA TRP A 131 14.88 11.82 6.42
C TRP A 131 14.45 11.52 7.86
N GLU A 132 14.89 12.34 8.81
CA GLU A 132 14.54 12.28 10.22
C GLU A 132 13.01 12.32 10.43
N VAL A 133 12.27 12.98 9.52
CA VAL A 133 10.80 13.05 9.56
C VAL A 133 10.10 11.69 9.36
N LYS A 134 10.82 10.66 8.91
CA LYS A 134 10.25 9.32 8.69
C LYS A 134 10.11 8.52 10.00
N HIS A 135 10.80 8.94 11.05
CA HIS A 135 10.86 8.20 12.30
C HIS A 135 9.67 8.47 13.20
N ASP A 136 9.34 7.44 13.98
CA ASP A 136 8.26 7.46 14.97
C ASP A 136 8.33 8.63 15.95
N PHE A 137 9.52 9.04 16.39
CA PHE A 137 9.66 10.16 17.32
C PHE A 137 9.06 11.47 16.76
N PHE A 138 9.06 11.61 15.43
CA PHE A 138 8.47 12.75 14.75
C PHE A 138 7.01 12.49 14.36
N THR A 139 6.72 11.36 13.72
CA THR A 139 5.37 11.09 13.18
C THR A 139 4.31 10.90 14.26
N LYS A 140 4.69 10.45 15.47
CA LYS A 140 3.77 10.32 16.61
C LYS A 140 3.18 11.66 17.06
N GLN A 141 3.81 12.79 16.76
CA GLN A 141 3.27 14.12 17.07
C GLN A 141 1.94 14.40 16.34
N PHE A 142 1.67 13.71 15.23
CA PHE A 142 0.42 13.86 14.48
C PHE A 142 -0.74 13.05 15.05
N ILE A 143 -0.52 12.15 16.00
CA ILE A 143 -1.60 11.31 16.56
C ILE A 143 -2.59 12.21 17.31
N GLY A 144 -3.88 12.02 17.04
CA GLY A 144 -4.97 12.83 17.55
C GLY A 144 -5.16 14.17 16.82
N ALA A 145 -4.30 14.49 15.84
CA ALA A 145 -4.33 15.79 15.22
C ALA A 145 -5.59 16.02 14.37
N HIS A 146 -6.15 17.22 14.45
CA HIS A 146 -7.42 17.56 13.79
C HIS A 146 -7.41 18.98 13.21
N LEU A 147 -8.43 19.29 12.39
CA LEU A 147 -8.62 20.63 11.86
C LEU A 147 -9.36 21.52 12.88
N SER A 148 -8.74 22.64 13.23
CA SER A 148 -9.42 23.75 13.90
C SER A 148 -10.44 24.43 12.98
N LYS A 149 -11.32 25.27 13.54
CA LYS A 149 -12.31 26.09 12.80
C LYS A 149 -11.73 26.96 11.67
N LYS A 150 -10.40 27.14 11.61
CA LYS A 150 -9.69 27.92 10.57
C LYS A 150 -8.96 27.03 9.56
N ASN A 151 -9.27 25.74 9.49
CA ASN A 151 -8.62 24.73 8.62
C ASN A 151 -7.09 24.66 8.82
N LYS A 152 -6.64 24.90 10.04
CA LYS A 152 -5.26 24.68 10.51
C LYS A 152 -5.24 23.45 11.41
N LEU A 153 -4.10 22.75 11.47
CA LEU A 153 -3.89 21.77 12.54
C LEU A 153 -4.07 22.47 13.89
N ALA A 154 -4.87 21.88 14.76
CA ALA A 154 -5.06 22.40 16.11
C ALA A 154 -3.79 22.18 16.96
N GLU A 155 -3.09 21.09 16.69
CA GLU A 155 -1.89 20.64 17.37
C GLU A 155 -0.66 21.34 16.80
N ASN A 156 0.27 21.69 17.69
CA ASN A 156 1.59 22.13 17.27
C ASN A 156 2.46 20.90 17.01
N ILE A 157 3.10 20.87 15.84
CA ILE A 157 4.08 19.84 15.50
C ILE A 157 5.44 20.53 15.46
N ASP A 158 6.36 20.05 16.27
CA ASP A 158 7.70 20.61 16.38
C ASP A 158 8.48 20.45 15.08
N GLY A 159 9.49 21.29 14.91
CA GLY A 159 10.40 21.18 13.77
C GLY A 159 11.47 20.12 14.00
N ILE A 160 12.12 19.71 12.91
CA ILE A 160 13.43 19.05 12.97
C ILE A 160 14.42 19.99 12.28
N SER A 161 15.53 20.27 12.97
CA SER A 161 16.61 21.10 12.42
C SER A 161 17.12 20.51 11.10
N GLY A 162 17.31 21.34 10.08
CA GLY A 162 17.74 20.91 8.75
C GLY A 162 16.68 20.19 7.90
N ALA A 163 15.47 19.96 8.42
CA ALA A 163 14.38 19.26 7.72
C ALA A 163 13.12 20.12 7.53
N THR A 164 13.23 21.44 7.62
CA THR A 164 12.08 22.38 7.62
C THR A 164 11.10 22.17 6.46
N LEU A 165 11.60 21.93 5.24
CA LEU A 165 10.76 21.70 4.07
C LEU A 165 10.03 20.35 4.12
N SER A 166 10.70 19.31 4.60
CA SER A 166 10.09 17.99 4.84
C SER A 166 9.00 18.06 5.91
N VAL A 167 9.28 18.74 7.03
CA VAL A 167 8.29 18.99 8.11
C VAL A 167 7.07 19.73 7.56
N ARG A 168 7.31 20.78 6.75
CA ARG A 168 6.23 21.53 6.11
C ARG A 168 5.41 20.66 5.17
N ALA A 169 6.04 19.79 4.37
CA ALA A 169 5.35 18.87 3.48
C ALA A 169 4.42 17.93 4.26
N LEU A 170 4.91 17.31 5.33
CA LEU A 170 4.09 16.42 6.18
C LEU A 170 2.93 17.18 6.84
N LYS A 171 3.16 18.38 7.38
CA LYS A 171 2.10 19.25 7.93
C LYS A 171 1.01 19.56 6.91
N LYS A 172 1.37 19.83 5.65
CA LYS A 172 0.38 20.06 4.59
C LYS A 172 -0.41 18.80 4.27
N LEU A 173 0.26 17.66 4.16
CA LEU A 173 -0.41 16.38 3.86
C LEU A 173 -1.35 15.95 4.98
N ALA A 174 -0.97 16.15 6.25
CA ALA A 174 -1.84 15.95 7.40
C ALA A 174 -3.11 16.81 7.32
N ARG A 175 -2.98 18.11 7.01
CA ARG A 175 -4.14 18.99 6.81
C ARG A 175 -5.00 18.57 5.64
N LEU A 176 -4.36 18.12 4.55
CA LEU A 176 -5.04 17.73 3.33
C LEU A 176 -5.84 16.43 3.53
N SER A 177 -5.29 15.44 4.25
CA SER A 177 -6.00 14.19 4.54
C SER A 177 -7.21 14.43 5.44
N LEU A 178 -7.07 15.27 6.47
CA LEU A 178 -8.19 15.64 7.34
C LEU A 178 -9.29 16.38 6.57
N TYR A 179 -8.90 17.27 5.65
CA TYR A 179 -9.86 17.95 4.78
C TYR A 179 -10.57 16.97 3.86
N PHE A 180 -9.84 16.06 3.21
CA PHE A 180 -10.44 15.05 2.34
C PHE A 180 -11.33 14.07 3.09
N ASP A 181 -10.97 13.67 4.32
CA ASP A 181 -11.82 12.90 5.22
C ASP A 181 -13.15 13.63 5.44
N GLU A 182 -13.13 14.91 5.82
CA GLU A 182 -14.34 15.72 5.97
C GLU A 182 -15.23 15.70 4.71
N GLN A 183 -14.63 15.75 3.51
CA GLN A 183 -15.38 15.74 2.24
C GLN A 183 -16.03 14.37 1.93
N VAL A 184 -15.50 13.26 2.44
CA VAL A 184 -16.05 11.92 2.16
C VAL A 184 -16.93 11.39 3.29
N GLN A 185 -16.80 11.94 4.50
CA GLN A 185 -17.69 11.63 5.63
C GLN A 185 -18.99 12.44 5.53
N ASN A 186 -18.93 13.68 5.03
CA ASN A 186 -20.08 14.57 4.80
C ASN A 186 -20.15 15.00 3.32
N PRO A 187 -20.52 14.07 2.41
CA PRO A 187 -20.52 14.31 0.97
C PRO A 187 -21.56 15.34 0.51
#